data_AF-A0A1H9MPQ1-F1
#
_entry.id   AF-A0A1H9MPQ1-F1
#
_cell.length_a   1.000
_cell.length_b   1.000
_cell.length_c   1.000
_cell.angle_alpha   90.00
_cell.angle_beta   90.00
_cell.angle_gamma   90.00
#
_symmetry.space_group_name_H-M   'P 1'
#
loop_
_entity.id
_entity.type
_entity.pdbx_description
1 polymer ?
#
loop_
_entity_poly.entity_id
_entity_poly.type
_entity_poly.pdbx_seq_one_letter_code
_entity_poly.pdbx_strand_id
1 'polypeptide(L)'
;MSFNSRKPQTKNHRTPEVADREPECPVGESLDLSIDPRTGDLQNLDTYKVFMKRNLKWQAPPADLLANIHARIDRIKAGEE
;
A
#
# COMPACT_ATOMS: atom_id res chain seq x y z
N MET A 1 -38.94 -27.97 -47.71
CA MET A 1 -37.61 -27.54 -47.22
C MET A 1 -37.77 -26.13 -46.68
N SER A 2 -37.62 -25.96 -45.36
CA SER A 2 -38.00 -24.73 -44.64
C SER A 2 -36.77 -23.93 -44.20
N PHE A 3 -36.80 -22.62 -44.45
CA PHE A 3 -35.72 -21.68 -44.21
C PHE A 3 -35.59 -21.37 -42.71
N ASN A 4 -34.49 -21.80 -42.09
CA ASN A 4 -34.14 -21.43 -40.72
C ASN A 4 -33.65 -19.98 -40.67
N SER A 5 -34.59 -19.04 -40.56
CA SER A 5 -34.31 -17.64 -40.22
C SER A 5 -33.99 -17.52 -38.72
N ARG A 6 -32.71 -17.42 -38.38
CA ARG A 6 -32.25 -17.12 -37.03
C ARG A 6 -32.57 -15.66 -36.72
N LYS A 7 -33.52 -15.43 -35.80
CA LYS A 7 -33.79 -14.10 -35.23
C LYS A 7 -32.54 -13.58 -34.52
N PRO A 8 -32.15 -12.30 -34.68
CA PRO A 8 -31.10 -11.71 -33.86
C PRO A 8 -31.66 -11.48 -32.45
N GLN A 9 -31.09 -12.16 -31.45
CA GLN A 9 -31.34 -11.82 -30.05
C GLN A 9 -30.69 -10.46 -29.77
N THR A 10 -31.50 -9.41 -29.67
CA THR A 10 -31.08 -8.15 -29.05
C THR A 10 -30.92 -8.40 -27.55
N LYS A 11 -29.73 -8.88 -27.14
CA LYS A 11 -29.32 -8.80 -25.75
C LYS A 11 -29.20 -7.31 -25.43
N ASN A 12 -30.15 -6.80 -24.67
CA ASN A 12 -30.06 -5.51 -24.01
C ASN A 12 -28.81 -5.54 -23.12
N HIS A 13 -27.66 -5.16 -23.67
CA HIS A 13 -26.46 -4.83 -22.91
C HIS A 13 -26.75 -3.52 -22.20
N ARG A 14 -27.53 -3.59 -21.13
CA ARG A 14 -27.64 -2.49 -20.18
C ARG A 14 -26.29 -2.46 -19.47
N THR A 15 -25.38 -1.63 -19.98
CA THR A 15 -24.17 -1.28 -19.25
C THR A 15 -24.63 -0.72 -17.91
N PRO A 16 -24.05 -1.14 -16.77
CA PRO A 16 -24.38 -0.53 -15.50
C PRO A 16 -24.10 0.96 -15.64
N GLU A 17 -25.09 1.77 -15.27
CA GLU A 17 -24.97 3.22 -15.20
C GLU A 17 -23.88 3.48 -14.16
N VAL A 18 -22.68 3.80 -14.64
CA VAL A 18 -21.58 4.23 -13.79
C VAL A 18 -21.94 5.65 -13.39
N ALA A 19 -22.86 5.77 -12.42
CA ALA A 19 -22.97 6.99 -11.65
C ALA A 19 -21.56 7.33 -11.17
N ASP A 20 -21.22 8.62 -11.23
CA ASP A 20 -20.00 9.21 -10.68
C ASP A 20 -19.90 8.88 -9.19
N ARG A 21 -19.58 7.63 -8.86
CA ARG A 21 -19.31 7.18 -7.51
C ARG A 21 -18.09 7.98 -7.13
N GLU A 22 -18.30 8.94 -6.22
CA GLU A 22 -17.19 9.52 -5.48
C GLU A 22 -16.28 8.37 -5.05
N PRO A 23 -14.95 8.51 -5.22
CA PRO A 23 -14.05 7.45 -4.80
C PRO A 23 -14.42 7.13 -3.35
N GLU A 24 -14.66 5.85 -3.07
CA GLU A 24 -14.82 5.37 -1.70
C GLU A 24 -13.56 5.82 -0.96
N CYS A 25 -13.63 6.98 -0.31
CA CYS A 25 -12.64 7.38 0.67
C CYS A 25 -12.66 6.22 1.65
N PRO A 26 -11.58 5.43 1.74
CA PRO A 26 -11.55 4.38 2.74
C PRO A 26 -11.92 5.07 4.05
N VAL A 27 -12.89 4.49 4.77
CA VAL A 27 -13.25 4.88 6.13
C VAL A 27 -12.01 4.60 6.98
N GLY A 28 -11.01 5.46 6.81
CA GLY A 28 -9.70 5.37 7.37
C GLY A 28 -9.78 6.19 8.62
N GLU A 29 -9.51 5.53 9.74
CA GLU A 29 -9.04 6.16 10.97
C GLU A 29 -8.25 7.42 10.59
N SER A 30 -8.81 8.59 10.93
CA SER A 30 -8.25 9.88 10.58
C SER A 30 -6.79 9.90 11.01
N LEU A 31 -5.89 10.11 10.05
CA LEU A 31 -4.46 10.16 10.31
C LEU A 31 -4.15 11.36 11.21
N ASP A 32 -3.92 11.09 12.49
CA ASP A 32 -3.51 12.13 13.44
C ASP A 32 -1.99 12.31 13.41
N LEU A 33 -1.54 13.45 12.88
CA LEU A 33 -0.14 13.90 12.86
C LEU A 33 0.05 15.16 13.71
N SER A 34 -0.83 15.40 14.70
CA SER A 34 -0.74 16.56 15.56
C SER A 34 0.52 16.54 16.43
N ILE A 35 1.04 17.73 16.70
CA ILE A 35 2.21 17.96 17.55
C ILE A 35 1.72 18.62 18.83
N ASP A 36 2.15 18.12 19.99
CA ASP A 36 1.91 18.78 21.26
C ASP A 36 2.67 20.13 21.29
N PRO A 37 1.98 21.28 21.39
CA PRO A 37 2.63 22.58 21.39
C PRO A 37 3.50 22.85 22.63
N ARG A 38 3.38 22.04 23.70
CA ARG A 38 4.16 22.21 24.94
C ARG A 38 5.46 21.42 24.92
N THR A 39 5.43 20.19 24.44
CA THR A 39 6.60 19.30 24.43
C THR A 39 7.30 19.26 23.07
N GLY A 40 6.57 19.58 21.99
CA GLY A 40 7.03 19.42 20.62
C GLY A 40 6.96 17.97 20.12
N ASP A 41 6.40 17.06 20.92
CA ASP A 41 6.29 15.66 20.56
C ASP A 41 5.08 15.39 19.67
N LEU A 42 5.20 14.34 18.85
CA LEU A 42 4.08 13.87 18.06
C LEU A 42 3.08 13.14 18.96
N GLN A 43 1.79 13.47 18.87
CA GLN A 43 0.78 12.86 19.75
C GLN A 43 0.56 11.38 19.46
N ASN A 44 0.69 10.96 18.20
CA ASN A 44 0.49 9.59 17.79
C ASN A 44 1.64 9.09 16.91
N LEU A 45 2.58 8.40 17.54
CA LEU A 45 3.76 7.88 16.87
C LEU A 45 3.42 6.77 15.85
N ASP A 46 2.35 6.02 16.08
CA ASP A 46 2.00 4.87 15.24
C ASP A 46 1.33 5.31 13.93
N THR A 47 0.46 6.32 13.96
CA THR A 47 -0.07 6.95 12.74
C THR A 47 1.06 7.55 11.89
N TYR A 48 2.06 8.18 12.52
CA TYR A 48 3.25 8.67 11.82
C TYR A 48 4.06 7.58 11.16
N LYS A 49 4.31 6.45 11.83
CA LYS A 49 5.00 5.29 11.21
C LYS A 49 4.25 4.79 9.98
N VAL A 50 2.92 4.67 10.06
CA VAL A 50 2.09 4.25 8.93
C VAL A 50 2.17 5.26 7.78
N PHE A 51 2.10 6.56 8.10
CA PHE A 51 2.25 7.63 7.12
C PHE A 51 3.60 7.57 6.41
N MET A 52 4.69 7.45 7.17
CA MET A 52 6.05 7.36 6.62
C MET A 52 6.20 6.10 5.76
N LYS A 53 5.69 4.95 6.20
CA LYS A 53 5.77 3.71 5.41
C LYS A 53 5.02 3.80 4.08
N ARG A 54 3.90 4.53 4.03
CA ARG A 54 3.10 4.70 2.81
C ARG A 54 3.67 5.74 1.85
N ASN A 55 4.25 6.83 2.37
CA ASN A 55 4.62 8.01 1.57
C ASN A 55 6.12 8.14 1.32
N LEU A 56 6.97 7.49 2.12
CA LEU A 56 8.40 7.52 1.89
C LEU A 56 8.72 6.69 0.65
N LYS A 57 9.43 7.29 -0.30
CA LYS A 57 9.89 6.58 -1.50
C LYS A 57 10.73 5.39 -1.08
N TRP A 58 10.49 4.24 -1.72
CA TRP A 58 11.34 3.07 -1.54
C TRP A 58 12.77 3.44 -1.90
N GLN A 59 13.66 3.41 -0.90
CA GLN A 59 15.10 3.54 -1.13
C GLN A 59 15.67 2.14 -1.28
N ALA A 60 16.43 1.92 -2.35
CA ALA A 60 17.15 0.67 -2.49
C ALA A 60 18.14 0.53 -1.31
N PRO A 61 18.20 -0.65 -0.66
CA PRO A 61 19.21 -0.88 0.37
C PRO A 61 20.62 -0.77 -0.24
N PRO A 62 21.64 -0.43 0.57
CA PRO A 62 23.03 -0.47 0.13
C PRO A 62 23.37 -1.85 -0.45
N ALA A 63 24.12 -1.88 -1.55
CA ALA A 63 24.45 -3.11 -2.27
C ALA A 63 25.07 -4.19 -1.36
N ASP A 64 25.88 -3.77 -0.40
CA ASP A 64 26.65 -4.65 0.47
C ASP A 64 25.97 -4.94 1.81
N LEU A 65 24.72 -4.48 2.03
CA LEU A 65 24.05 -4.61 3.33
C LEU A 65 23.97 -6.08 3.77
N LEU A 66 23.57 -6.98 2.87
CA LEU A 66 23.48 -8.41 3.18
C LEU A 66 24.87 -9.02 3.43
N ALA A 67 25.86 -8.68 2.60
CA ALA A 67 27.23 -9.16 2.79
C ALA A 67 27.78 -8.76 4.17
N ASN A 68 27.56 -7.50 4.58
CA ASN A 68 28.00 -7.00 5.88
C ASN A 68 27.28 -7.68 7.05
N ILE A 69 25.98 -7.96 6.93
CA ILE A 69 25.21 -8.69 7.94
C ILE A 69 25.78 -10.11 8.11
N HIS A 70 26.02 -10.81 7.00
CA HIS A 70 26.56 -12.17 7.03
C HIS A 70 27.97 -12.20 7.63
N ALA A 71 28.85 -11.29 7.20
CA ALA A 71 30.21 -11.18 7.75
C ALA A 71 30.19 -10.92 9.27
N ARG A 72 29.25 -10.09 9.76
CA ARG A 72 29.09 -9.86 11.19
C ARG A 72 28.60 -11.10 11.94
N ILE A 73 27.61 -11.81 11.39
CA ILE A 73 27.11 -13.05 11.98
C ILE A 73 28.24 -14.08 12.08
N ASP A 74 29.11 -14.16 11.08
CA ASP A 74 30.21 -15.12 11.07
C ASP A 74 31.29 -14.77 12.11
N ARG A 75 31.60 -13.49 12.33
CA ARG A 75 32.48 -13.05 13.44
C ARG A 75 31.92 -13.41 14.82
N ILE A 76 30.62 -13.18 15.02
CA ILE A 76 29.93 -13.55 16.28
C ILE A 76 30.00 -15.06 16.49
N LYS A 77 29.76 -15.86 15.44
CA LYS A 77 29.90 -17.33 15.51
C LYS A 77 31.33 -17.78 15.78
N ALA A 78 32.31 -17.04 15.28
CA ALA A 78 33.73 -17.30 15.51
C ALA A 78 34.21 -16.89 16.92
N GLY A 79 33.40 -16.17 17.70
CA GLY A 79 33.77 -15.68 19.02
C GLY A 79 34.73 -14.49 19.00
N GLU A 80 34.80 -13.78 17.87
CA GLU A 80 35.58 -12.53 17.70
C GLU A 80 34.67 -11.32 18.01
N GLU A 81 34.46 -11.01 19.29
CA GLU A 81 33.80 -9.78 19.77
C GLU A 81 34.71 -8.96 20.70
#